data_AF-A0AAN9SX00-F1
#
_entry.id   AF-A0AAN9SX00-F1
#
_cell.length_a   1.000
_cell.length_b   1.000
_cell.length_c   1.000
_cell.angle_alpha   90.00
_cell.angle_beta   90.00
_cell.angle_gamma   90.00
#
_symmetry.space_group_name_H-M   'P 1'
#
loop_
_entity.id
_entity.type
_entity.pdbx_description
1 polymer ?
#
loop_
_entity_poly.entity_id
_entity_poly.type
_entity_poly.pdbx_seq_one_letter_code
_entity_poly.pdbx_strand_id
1 'polypeptide(L)'
;MANSKFNLFQSLSPFSTLLIKFLIPFLLLQHHNVKSQSSLDAYETISFSFSLFEKDVPNIGLLGNASISGGALRLTNTDQLGKPVQHSVGRALHVTPIHIRDKSNGKLADFTSDFSFIVNPSGSTLRGDGFAFFIAPAADFQFPKNSSGGYLGLFNPDTAFDPSKNQIVAIEFDSFTNDWDPSSPSQSPHIGIDVDSIKSVATVEWPSEFEPNNAVAHASINYDSESKILSAFVAYPDNRNATVSAIVDLRNVLPEWIRVGFSAATGDLVETHDILSWFFEATL
;
A
#
# COMPACT_ATOMS: atom_id res chain seq x y z
N MET A 1 9.34 22.67 -107.48
CA MET A 1 9.43 22.88 -106.01
C MET A 1 10.33 21.76 -105.50
N ALA A 2 11.60 21.99 -105.14
CA ALA A 2 12.07 22.69 -103.93
C ALA A 2 11.72 21.89 -102.64
N ASN A 3 12.63 21.50 -101.75
CA ASN A 3 14.09 21.74 -101.72
C ASN A 3 14.88 20.66 -100.95
N SER A 4 16.21 20.71 -101.15
CA SER A 4 17.35 20.12 -100.40
C SER A 4 17.16 19.81 -98.89
N LYS A 5 17.97 18.96 -98.21
CA LYS A 5 19.46 18.86 -98.33
C LYS A 5 20.04 17.58 -97.67
N PHE A 6 21.33 17.33 -97.91
CA PHE A 6 22.15 16.22 -97.39
C PHE A 6 22.68 16.43 -95.96
N ASN A 7 23.05 15.33 -95.29
CA ASN A 7 24.38 15.15 -94.66
C ASN A 7 24.68 13.63 -94.50
N LEU A 8 25.82 13.25 -93.89
CA LEU A 8 26.42 11.91 -93.99
C LEU A 8 27.12 11.46 -92.68
N PHE A 9 27.75 10.26 -92.70
CA PHE A 9 28.75 9.69 -91.74
C PHE A 9 28.18 9.06 -90.43
N GLN A 10 28.34 7.73 -90.19
CA GLN A 10 29.49 6.94 -89.64
C GLN A 10 29.45 6.79 -88.10
N SER A 11 29.96 5.74 -87.42
CA SER A 11 30.66 4.49 -87.84
C SER A 11 30.80 3.46 -86.68
N LEU A 12 31.12 2.19 -87.03
CA LEU A 12 31.90 1.20 -86.25
C LEU A 12 31.26 0.43 -85.04
N SER A 13 31.97 -0.63 -84.64
CA SER A 13 31.73 -1.66 -83.60
C SER A 13 33.05 -1.82 -82.78
N PRO A 14 33.43 -2.91 -82.05
CA PRO A 14 32.76 -4.14 -81.57
C PRO A 14 33.13 -4.56 -80.09
N PHE A 15 32.80 -5.82 -79.70
CA PHE A 15 33.44 -6.71 -78.69
C PHE A 15 33.72 -6.28 -77.21
N SER A 16 33.45 -7.21 -76.28
CA SER A 16 34.00 -7.27 -74.90
C SER A 16 34.00 -8.73 -74.37
N THR A 17 34.70 -9.04 -73.26
CA THR A 17 34.98 -10.44 -72.84
C THR A 17 35.12 -10.71 -71.33
N LEU A 18 34.56 -11.85 -70.89
CA LEU A 18 35.04 -12.83 -69.87
C LEU A 18 36.08 -12.42 -68.79
N LEU A 19 35.82 -12.76 -67.51
CA LEU A 19 36.84 -13.34 -66.59
C LEU A 19 36.27 -14.07 -65.35
N ILE A 20 37.16 -14.60 -64.49
CA ILE A 20 36.95 -15.60 -63.43
C ILE A 20 37.74 -15.20 -62.16
N LYS A 21 37.23 -15.49 -60.94
CA LYS A 21 37.96 -16.11 -59.78
C LYS A 21 37.23 -16.01 -58.42
N PHE A 22 37.35 -17.09 -57.63
CA PHE A 22 37.10 -17.10 -56.17
C PHE A 22 38.34 -16.59 -55.41
N LEU A 23 38.17 -16.04 -54.19
CA LEU A 23 39.28 -15.80 -53.26
C LEU A 23 38.81 -15.72 -51.78
N ILE A 24 39.64 -16.25 -50.87
CA ILE A 24 39.68 -16.08 -49.39
C ILE A 24 38.42 -16.43 -48.56
N PRO A 25 38.45 -17.54 -47.79
CA PRO A 25 37.68 -17.70 -46.56
C PRO A 25 38.45 -17.18 -45.32
N PHE A 26 37.74 -17.12 -44.18
CA PHE A 26 38.28 -16.98 -42.81
C PHE A 26 38.79 -15.60 -42.37
N LEU A 27 37.88 -14.80 -41.82
CA LEU A 27 38.20 -13.88 -40.72
C LEU A 27 37.10 -13.91 -39.65
N LEU A 28 36.93 -15.08 -39.01
CA LEU A 28 36.08 -15.22 -37.83
C LEU A 28 36.75 -14.55 -36.61
N LEU A 29 36.74 -13.22 -36.57
CA LEU A 29 36.65 -12.55 -35.27
C LEU A 29 35.27 -12.86 -34.71
N GLN A 30 35.20 -13.91 -33.89
CA GLN A 30 34.17 -13.97 -32.88
C GLN A 30 34.38 -12.76 -31.96
N HIS A 31 33.63 -11.69 -32.23
CA HIS A 31 33.19 -10.81 -31.16
C HIS A 31 32.37 -11.66 -30.20
N HIS A 32 33.07 -12.31 -29.26
CA HIS A 32 32.54 -12.53 -27.94
C HIS A 32 32.24 -11.15 -27.35
N ASN A 33 31.07 -10.62 -27.73
CA ASN A 33 30.29 -9.82 -26.82
C ASN A 33 30.03 -10.70 -25.61
N VAL A 34 30.99 -10.67 -24.68
CA VAL A 34 30.70 -10.83 -23.26
C VAL A 34 29.72 -9.70 -22.98
N LYS A 35 28.42 -10.00 -23.15
CA LYS A 35 27.39 -9.27 -22.44
C LYS A 35 27.77 -9.46 -20.98
N SER A 36 28.37 -8.43 -20.41
CA SER A 36 28.43 -8.23 -18.97
C SER A 36 26.99 -8.06 -18.51
N GLN A 37 26.27 -9.17 -18.45
CA GLN A 37 24.94 -9.26 -17.90
C GLN A 37 25.11 -9.28 -16.38
N SER A 38 25.63 -8.16 -15.86
CA SER A 38 25.19 -7.66 -14.57
C SER A 38 23.67 -7.56 -14.68
N SER A 39 22.98 -8.58 -14.17
CA SER A 39 21.63 -8.43 -13.69
C SER A 39 21.69 -7.39 -12.59
N LEU A 40 21.53 -6.12 -12.98
CA LEU A 40 20.87 -5.17 -12.12
C LEU A 40 19.53 -5.83 -11.81
N ASP A 41 19.33 -6.19 -10.54
CA ASP A 41 18.04 -6.60 -10.05
C ASP A 41 17.02 -5.54 -10.45
N ALA A 42 16.07 -5.95 -11.29
CA ALA A 42 15.04 -5.05 -11.79
C ALA A 42 14.02 -4.87 -10.66
N TYR A 43 14.28 -3.87 -9.82
CA TYR A 43 13.44 -3.56 -8.69
C TYR A 43 12.00 -3.24 -9.12
N GLU A 44 11.02 -3.88 -8.47
CA GLU A 44 9.60 -3.60 -8.71
C GLU A 44 9.09 -2.58 -7.69
N THR A 45 9.13 -1.30 -8.08
CA THR A 45 8.62 -0.19 -7.26
C THR A 45 7.17 0.15 -7.61
N ILE A 46 6.33 0.28 -6.60
CA ILE A 46 4.98 0.86 -6.69
C ILE A 46 4.84 1.98 -5.66
N SER A 47 4.37 3.15 -6.09
CA SER A 47 4.08 4.28 -5.21
C SER A 47 2.79 4.99 -5.62
N PHE A 48 2.09 5.57 -4.64
CA PHE A 48 0.95 6.46 -4.84
C PHE A 48 0.88 7.53 -3.73
N SER A 49 0.22 8.66 -4.02
CA SER A 49 0.02 9.73 -3.05
C SER A 49 -1.32 10.45 -3.26
N PHE A 50 -2.02 10.69 -2.16
CA PHE A 50 -3.27 11.44 -2.08
C PHE A 50 -3.11 12.54 -1.03
N SER A 51 -3.08 13.80 -1.45
CA SER A 51 -3.04 14.97 -0.54
C SER A 51 -4.42 15.37 0.00
N LEU A 52 -5.49 14.89 -0.66
CA LEU A 52 -6.89 14.91 -0.27
C LEU A 52 -7.64 13.85 -1.08
N PHE A 53 -8.88 13.55 -0.70
CA PHE A 53 -9.73 12.57 -1.37
C PHE A 53 -10.94 13.24 -2.02
N GLU A 54 -10.99 13.21 -3.35
CA GLU A 54 -12.14 13.65 -4.14
C GLU A 54 -13.19 12.53 -4.28
N LYS A 55 -14.45 12.89 -4.49
CA LYS A 55 -15.57 11.92 -4.49
C LYS A 55 -15.39 10.75 -5.47
N ASP A 56 -14.79 11.03 -6.63
CA ASP A 56 -14.53 10.07 -7.70
C ASP A 56 -13.03 9.75 -7.83
N VAL A 57 -12.28 9.81 -6.71
CA VAL A 57 -10.82 9.59 -6.68
C VAL A 57 -10.46 8.21 -7.25
N PRO A 58 -9.57 8.15 -8.27
CA PRO A 58 -9.22 6.89 -8.89
C PRO A 58 -8.43 5.99 -7.94
N ASN A 59 -8.55 4.69 -8.17
CA ASN A 59 -7.81 3.63 -7.48
C ASN A 59 -8.06 3.48 -5.96
N ILE A 60 -9.08 4.13 -5.38
CA ILE A 60 -9.57 3.81 -4.02
C ILE A 60 -10.84 2.96 -4.12
N GLY A 61 -10.86 1.84 -3.40
CA GLY A 61 -12.04 1.02 -3.16
C GLY A 61 -12.62 1.33 -1.79
N LEU A 62 -13.88 1.77 -1.75
CA LEU A 62 -14.65 2.00 -0.52
C LEU A 62 -15.56 0.79 -0.25
N LEU A 63 -15.50 0.24 0.95
CA LEU A 63 -16.25 -0.95 1.37
C LEU A 63 -16.98 -0.71 2.70
N GLY A 64 -18.14 -1.34 2.86
CA GLY A 64 -18.95 -1.25 4.08
C GLY A 64 -19.53 0.16 4.25
N ASN A 65 -19.17 0.83 5.33
CA ASN A 65 -19.57 2.20 5.64
C ASN A 65 -18.57 3.29 5.23
N ALA A 66 -17.43 2.91 4.65
CA ALA A 66 -16.43 3.90 4.24
C ALA A 66 -16.96 4.84 3.14
N SER A 67 -16.66 6.12 3.26
CA SER A 67 -17.16 7.19 2.39
C SER A 67 -16.11 8.28 2.20
N ILE A 68 -16.35 9.21 1.26
CA ILE A 68 -15.52 10.41 1.10
C ILE A 68 -16.34 11.64 1.50
N SER A 69 -15.82 12.39 2.47
CA SER A 69 -16.49 13.51 3.10
C SER A 69 -15.49 14.64 3.38
N GLY A 70 -15.78 15.86 2.92
CA GLY A 70 -14.96 17.05 3.21
C GLY A 70 -13.51 17.03 2.70
N GLY A 71 -13.15 16.08 1.82
CA GLY A 71 -11.77 15.85 1.37
C GLY A 71 -11.05 14.69 2.09
N ALA A 72 -11.72 13.98 2.99
CA ALA A 72 -11.18 12.86 3.76
C ALA A 72 -11.82 11.51 3.39
N LEU A 73 -11.08 10.41 3.59
CA LEU A 73 -11.66 9.07 3.71
C LEU A 73 -12.26 8.91 5.12
N ARG A 74 -13.58 8.95 5.23
CA ARG A 74 -14.30 8.67 6.47
C ARG A 74 -14.63 7.19 6.55
N LEU A 75 -14.03 6.49 7.51
CA LEU A 75 -14.10 5.02 7.58
C LEU A 75 -15.39 4.52 8.27
N THR A 76 -15.93 5.27 9.23
CA THR A 76 -17.17 4.96 9.98
C THR A 76 -18.30 5.94 9.64
N ASN A 77 -19.55 5.45 9.61
CA ASN A 77 -20.73 6.21 9.17
C ASN A 77 -21.14 7.29 10.19
N THR A 78 -21.87 8.29 9.71
CA THR A 78 -22.49 9.34 10.54
C THR A 78 -24.00 9.46 10.31
N ASP A 79 -24.70 10.01 11.29
CA ASP A 79 -26.08 10.48 11.14
C ASP A 79 -26.18 11.73 10.25
N GLN A 80 -27.41 12.22 10.04
CA GLN A 80 -27.70 13.41 9.22
C GLN A 80 -27.17 14.73 9.83
N LEU A 81 -26.67 14.70 11.07
CA LEU A 81 -26.05 15.83 11.77
C LEU A 81 -24.51 15.70 11.84
N GLY A 82 -23.94 14.66 11.22
CA GLY A 82 -22.50 14.39 11.20
C GLY A 82 -21.98 13.67 12.45
N LYS A 83 -22.85 13.13 13.31
CA LYS A 83 -22.44 12.37 14.50
C LYS A 83 -22.14 10.91 14.16
N PRO A 84 -21.08 10.29 14.71
CA PRO A 84 -20.78 8.87 14.49
C PRO A 84 -21.89 7.97 15.07
N VAL A 85 -22.08 6.79 14.47
CA VAL A 85 -23.13 5.83 14.84
C VAL A 85 -22.56 4.49 15.31
N GLN A 86 -23.32 3.75 16.11
CA GLN A 86 -22.95 2.44 16.68
C GLN A 86 -22.87 1.34 15.61
N HIS A 87 -22.04 0.33 15.88
CA HIS A 87 -21.84 -0.86 15.04
C HIS A 87 -21.54 -0.57 13.55
N SER A 88 -20.90 0.57 13.26
CA SER A 88 -20.47 0.92 11.92
C SER A 88 -19.14 0.24 11.61
N VAL A 89 -18.96 -0.25 10.38
CA VAL A 89 -17.73 -0.91 9.92
C VAL A 89 -17.44 -0.50 8.48
N GLY A 90 -16.23 -0.05 8.19
CA GLY A 90 -15.84 0.35 6.84
C GLY A 90 -14.35 0.18 6.55
N ARG A 91 -14.02 0.00 5.27
CA ARG A 91 -12.65 -0.08 4.76
C ARG A 91 -12.46 0.79 3.52
N ALA A 92 -11.31 1.45 3.44
CA ALA A 92 -10.85 2.17 2.25
C ALA A 92 -9.48 1.63 1.85
N LEU A 93 -9.33 1.12 0.62
CA LEU A 93 -8.12 0.41 0.19
C LEU A 93 -7.66 0.81 -1.21
N HIS A 94 -6.36 0.71 -1.48
CA HIS A 94 -5.84 0.95 -2.83
C HIS A 94 -6.15 -0.25 -3.74
N VAL A 95 -6.70 -0.01 -4.93
CA VAL A 95 -7.28 -1.10 -5.74
C VAL A 95 -6.25 -1.90 -6.55
N THR A 96 -5.03 -1.38 -6.71
CA THR A 96 -3.93 -2.07 -7.38
C THR A 96 -3.26 -3.05 -6.42
N PRO A 97 -3.19 -4.36 -6.76
CA PRO A 97 -2.37 -5.32 -6.01
C PRO A 97 -0.88 -4.92 -6.01
N ILE A 98 -0.23 -5.10 -4.86
CA ILE A 98 1.20 -4.85 -4.67
C ILE A 98 1.92 -6.21 -4.61
N HIS A 99 3.00 -6.35 -5.36
CA HIS A 99 3.90 -7.50 -5.27
C HIS A 99 4.84 -7.28 -4.07
N ILE A 100 4.53 -7.88 -2.92
CA ILE A 100 5.29 -7.66 -1.68
C ILE A 100 6.46 -8.64 -1.52
N ARG A 101 6.43 -9.79 -2.21
CA ARG A 101 7.51 -10.78 -2.19
C ARG A 101 7.52 -11.68 -3.42
N ASP A 102 8.69 -12.17 -3.78
CA ASP A 102 8.91 -13.15 -4.86
C ASP A 102 9.39 -14.48 -4.25
N LYS A 103 8.59 -15.55 -4.39
CA LYS A 103 8.96 -16.88 -3.86
C LYS A 103 10.09 -17.57 -4.63
N SER A 104 10.43 -17.13 -5.84
CA SER A 104 11.43 -17.78 -6.70
C SER A 104 12.87 -17.48 -6.27
N ASN A 105 13.11 -16.29 -5.70
CA ASN A 105 14.40 -15.83 -5.19
C ASN A 105 14.38 -15.52 -3.69
N GLY A 106 13.20 -15.44 -3.05
CA GLY A 106 13.04 -15.21 -1.62
C GLY A 106 13.07 -13.73 -1.19
N LYS A 107 13.11 -12.80 -2.17
CA LYS A 107 13.01 -11.36 -1.92
C LYS A 107 11.70 -10.98 -1.26
N LEU A 108 11.74 -9.87 -0.55
CA LEU A 108 10.66 -9.26 0.19
C LEU A 108 10.84 -7.75 0.07
N ALA A 109 9.77 -7.02 -0.17
CA ALA A 109 9.84 -5.58 -0.40
C ALA A 109 10.08 -4.81 0.90
N ASP A 110 10.88 -3.76 0.82
CA ASP A 110 10.82 -2.65 1.78
C ASP A 110 9.58 -1.82 1.47
N PHE A 111 8.94 -1.22 2.48
CA PHE A 111 7.85 -0.26 2.24
C PHE A 111 7.75 0.85 3.30
N THR A 112 7.23 1.99 2.88
CA THR A 112 6.83 3.12 3.72
C THR A 112 5.39 3.52 3.40
N SER A 113 4.61 3.88 4.42
CA SER A 113 3.32 4.53 4.25
C SER A 113 3.14 5.66 5.25
N ASP A 114 2.97 6.88 4.74
CA ASP A 114 2.73 8.07 5.53
C ASP A 114 1.27 8.52 5.36
N PHE A 115 0.60 8.87 6.45
CA PHE A 115 -0.75 9.42 6.39
C PHE A 115 -0.98 10.47 7.46
N SER A 116 -1.95 11.36 7.21
CA SER A 116 -2.47 12.27 8.22
C SER A 116 -3.93 11.95 8.49
N PHE A 117 -4.33 12.05 9.75
CA PHE A 117 -5.64 11.61 10.21
C PHE A 117 -6.15 12.46 11.39
N ILE A 118 -7.45 12.35 11.65
CA ILE A 118 -8.15 13.06 12.72
C ILE A 118 -9.26 12.17 13.27
N VAL A 119 -9.44 12.14 14.59
CA VAL A 119 -10.34 11.20 15.27
C VAL A 119 -11.30 11.93 16.20
N ASN A 120 -12.59 11.67 16.06
CA ASN A 120 -13.68 12.30 16.81
C ASN A 120 -13.60 13.86 16.95
N PRO A 121 -13.39 14.63 15.86
CA PRO A 121 -13.27 16.10 15.93
C PRO A 121 -14.46 16.75 16.64
N SER A 122 -14.20 17.37 17.79
CA SER A 122 -15.21 17.97 18.68
C SER A 122 -16.26 16.98 19.25
N GLY A 123 -15.91 15.70 19.30
CA GLY A 123 -16.74 14.60 19.83
C GLY A 123 -16.59 14.38 21.34
N SER A 124 -16.86 13.15 21.77
CA SER A 124 -16.73 12.70 23.16
C SER A 124 -15.33 12.17 23.44
N THR A 125 -14.81 12.38 24.66
CA THR A 125 -13.59 11.71 25.13
C THR A 125 -13.81 10.24 25.46
N LEU A 126 -15.02 9.88 25.94
CA LEU A 126 -15.48 8.49 25.98
C LEU A 126 -15.89 8.10 24.56
N ARG A 127 -15.03 7.34 23.87
CA ARG A 127 -15.09 7.03 22.44
C ARG A 127 -14.69 5.57 22.16
N GLY A 128 -14.87 5.12 20.93
CA GLY A 128 -14.55 3.76 20.50
C GLY A 128 -14.87 3.53 19.01
N ASP A 129 -14.24 2.57 18.34
CA ASP A 129 -13.28 1.59 18.89
C ASP A 129 -11.88 1.70 18.24
N GLY A 130 -11.69 2.66 17.32
CA GLY A 130 -10.42 2.90 16.65
C GLY A 130 -10.37 2.46 15.19
N PHE A 131 -9.18 2.60 14.61
CA PHE A 131 -8.89 2.28 13.21
C PHE A 131 -7.52 1.63 13.05
N ALA A 132 -7.29 0.95 11.93
CA ALA A 132 -6.01 0.35 11.62
C ALA A 132 -5.63 0.54 10.15
N PHE A 133 -4.34 0.76 9.88
CA PHE A 133 -3.76 0.50 8.56
C PHE A 133 -3.51 -1.01 8.44
N PHE A 134 -3.96 -1.64 7.36
CA PHE A 134 -3.89 -3.09 7.20
C PHE A 134 -3.23 -3.52 5.87
N ILE A 135 -2.64 -4.71 5.91
CA ILE A 135 -1.98 -5.40 4.80
C ILE A 135 -2.59 -6.80 4.71
N ALA A 136 -3.29 -7.09 3.61
CA ALA A 136 -4.05 -8.34 3.45
C ALA A 136 -3.92 -8.91 2.02
N PRO A 137 -4.22 -10.21 1.79
CA PRO A 137 -4.25 -10.82 0.47
C PRO A 137 -5.01 -10.01 -0.59
N ALA A 138 -4.44 -9.83 -1.78
CA ALA A 138 -5.04 -9.02 -2.84
C ALA A 138 -6.36 -9.58 -3.43
N ALA A 139 -6.79 -10.76 -2.97
CA ALA A 139 -8.04 -11.42 -3.34
C ALA A 139 -9.11 -11.36 -2.23
N ASP A 140 -8.79 -10.86 -1.03
CA ASP A 140 -9.80 -10.66 0.01
C ASP A 140 -10.45 -9.26 -0.08
N PHE A 141 -11.77 -9.27 0.04
CA PHE A 141 -12.68 -8.13 -0.01
C PHE A 141 -13.88 -8.32 0.92
N GLN A 142 -14.05 -9.51 1.53
CA GLN A 142 -15.18 -9.77 2.41
C GLN A 142 -14.89 -9.19 3.79
N PHE A 143 -15.91 -8.68 4.47
CA PHE A 143 -15.75 -8.41 5.90
C PHE A 143 -15.82 -9.74 6.66
N PRO A 144 -15.01 -9.93 7.71
CA PRO A 144 -15.26 -10.97 8.68
C PRO A 144 -16.66 -10.77 9.27
N LYS A 145 -17.29 -11.86 9.71
CA LYS A 145 -18.61 -11.76 10.37
C LYS A 145 -18.45 -11.08 11.72
N ASN A 146 -19.42 -10.24 12.08
CA ASN A 146 -19.52 -9.58 13.38
C ASN A 146 -18.29 -8.75 13.79
N SER A 147 -17.55 -8.20 12.82
CA SER A 147 -16.28 -7.46 13.02
C SER A 147 -16.44 -6.01 13.49
N SER A 148 -17.55 -5.67 14.14
CA SER A 148 -17.81 -4.35 14.74
C SER A 148 -17.19 -4.21 16.13
N GLY A 149 -17.03 -2.98 16.62
CA GLY A 149 -16.25 -2.68 17.82
C GLY A 149 -14.76 -3.02 17.66
N GLY A 150 -14.06 -3.30 18.75
CA GLY A 150 -12.62 -3.63 18.82
C GLY A 150 -12.11 -4.81 17.97
N TYR A 151 -12.95 -5.42 17.11
CA TYR A 151 -12.47 -6.26 16.00
C TYR A 151 -12.10 -5.46 14.74
N LEU A 152 -12.23 -4.12 14.79
CA LEU A 152 -11.74 -3.09 13.85
C LEU A 152 -12.14 -3.26 12.38
N GLY A 153 -13.17 -4.07 12.09
CA GLY A 153 -13.53 -4.49 10.74
C GLY A 153 -12.60 -5.56 10.14
N LEU A 154 -11.59 -6.01 10.88
CA LEU A 154 -10.49 -6.88 10.44
C LEU A 154 -10.62 -8.34 10.89
N PHE A 155 -11.23 -8.61 12.04
CA PHE A 155 -11.31 -9.97 12.61
C PHE A 155 -12.75 -10.47 12.82
N ASN A 156 -12.95 -11.78 12.76
CA ASN A 156 -14.18 -12.44 13.21
C ASN A 156 -14.02 -12.85 14.68
N PRO A 157 -14.95 -12.54 15.60
CA PRO A 157 -14.90 -13.00 16.99
C PRO A 157 -14.58 -14.50 17.16
N ASP A 158 -15.07 -15.37 16.27
CA ASP A 158 -14.82 -16.82 16.33
C ASP A 158 -13.35 -17.21 16.06
N THR A 159 -12.55 -16.34 15.43
CA THR A 159 -11.20 -16.63 14.94
C THR A 159 -10.15 -15.56 15.25
N ALA A 160 -10.52 -14.48 15.94
CA ALA A 160 -9.66 -13.31 16.18
C ALA A 160 -8.35 -13.60 16.94
N PHE A 161 -8.26 -14.76 17.62
CA PHE A 161 -7.10 -15.21 18.39
C PHE A 161 -6.47 -16.50 17.84
N ASP A 162 -6.81 -16.94 16.61
CA ASP A 162 -6.21 -18.10 15.95
C ASP A 162 -5.43 -17.67 14.68
N PRO A 163 -4.10 -17.49 14.79
CA PRO A 163 -3.23 -17.18 13.65
C PRO A 163 -3.29 -18.16 12.46
N SER A 164 -3.91 -19.34 12.61
CA SER A 164 -4.13 -20.27 11.49
C SER A 164 -5.45 -20.03 10.73
N LYS A 165 -6.18 -18.94 11.03
CA LYS A 165 -7.47 -18.58 10.40
C LYS A 165 -7.48 -17.22 9.74
N ASN A 166 -6.63 -16.32 10.19
CA ASN A 166 -6.48 -14.99 9.63
C ASN A 166 -5.26 -14.96 8.68
N GLN A 167 -5.17 -13.95 7.83
CA GLN A 167 -3.98 -13.71 6.99
C GLN A 167 -3.81 -12.20 6.83
N ILE A 168 -3.29 -11.55 7.86
CA ILE A 168 -3.32 -10.08 7.97
C ILE A 168 -2.19 -9.57 8.86
N VAL A 169 -1.62 -8.44 8.48
CA VAL A 169 -0.80 -7.59 9.35
C VAL A 169 -1.47 -6.24 9.45
N ALA A 170 -1.60 -5.68 10.65
CA ALA A 170 -2.18 -4.36 10.84
C ALA A 170 -1.39 -3.53 11.84
N ILE A 171 -1.50 -2.21 11.71
CA ILE A 171 -1.06 -1.23 12.68
C ILE A 171 -2.33 -0.54 13.16
N GLU A 172 -2.77 -0.89 14.36
CA GLU A 172 -3.98 -0.37 15.00
C GLU A 172 -3.71 0.91 15.79
N PHE A 173 -4.74 1.74 15.91
CA PHE A 173 -4.85 2.93 16.73
C PHE A 173 -6.15 2.75 17.53
N ASP A 174 -6.07 1.91 18.56
CA ASP A 174 -7.18 1.52 19.43
C ASP A 174 -7.50 2.64 20.42
N SER A 175 -8.77 3.03 20.53
CA SER A 175 -9.27 4.03 21.47
C SER A 175 -10.05 3.45 22.65
N PHE A 176 -10.31 2.14 22.68
CA PHE A 176 -11.22 1.49 23.62
C PHE A 176 -10.74 0.09 24.07
N THR A 177 -9.96 0.05 25.16
CA THR A 177 -9.38 -1.18 25.75
C THR A 177 -10.43 -2.27 26.03
N ASN A 178 -10.30 -3.41 25.35
CA ASN A 178 -11.03 -4.66 25.55
C ASN A 178 -10.24 -5.65 26.44
N ASP A 179 -10.83 -6.81 26.76
CA ASP A 179 -10.24 -7.83 27.67
C ASP A 179 -8.92 -8.45 27.16
N TRP A 180 -8.57 -8.29 25.88
CA TRP A 180 -7.36 -8.85 25.27
C TRP A 180 -6.19 -7.87 25.17
N ASP A 181 -6.41 -6.59 25.44
CA ASP A 181 -5.46 -5.50 25.20
C ASP A 181 -4.41 -5.35 26.33
N PRO A 182 -3.43 -4.43 26.21
CA PRO A 182 -2.39 -4.25 27.22
C PRO A 182 -2.94 -3.90 28.60
N SER A 183 -2.82 -4.82 29.56
CA SER A 183 -3.14 -4.53 30.96
C SER A 183 -2.13 -3.56 31.56
N SER A 184 -2.60 -2.44 32.12
CA SER A 184 -1.96 -1.51 33.10
C SER A 184 -0.42 -1.46 33.14
N PRO A 185 0.23 -0.32 32.83
CA PRO A 185 -0.24 1.03 33.21
C PRO A 185 -1.36 1.62 32.33
N SER A 186 -1.40 1.32 31.04
CA SER A 186 -2.40 1.84 30.10
C SER A 186 -3.69 0.99 30.09
N GLN A 187 -4.71 1.37 30.87
CA GLN A 187 -6.11 1.17 30.46
C GLN A 187 -6.54 2.40 29.65
N SER A 188 -5.81 2.63 28.56
CA SER A 188 -5.75 3.86 27.79
C SER A 188 -5.59 3.51 26.30
N PRO A 189 -5.94 4.42 25.38
CA PRO A 189 -5.71 4.26 23.95
C PRO A 189 -4.28 3.82 23.63
N HIS A 190 -4.13 2.96 22.62
CA HIS A 190 -2.84 2.35 22.29
C HIS A 190 -2.61 2.20 20.78
N ILE A 191 -1.35 2.19 20.36
CA ILE A 191 -0.94 1.83 19.00
C ILE A 191 -0.34 0.43 19.05
N GLY A 192 -0.84 -0.45 18.21
CA GLY A 192 -0.47 -1.86 18.17
C GLY A 192 0.14 -2.30 16.84
N ILE A 193 0.63 -3.54 16.82
CA ILE A 193 1.05 -4.27 15.63
C ILE A 193 0.42 -5.66 15.70
N ASP A 194 -0.60 -5.87 14.86
CA ASP A 194 -1.29 -7.15 14.71
C ASP A 194 -0.57 -8.05 13.73
N VAL A 195 -0.51 -9.35 14.07
CA VAL A 195 0.00 -10.40 13.18
C VAL A 195 -0.92 -11.61 13.29
N ASP A 196 -1.81 -11.77 12.32
CA ASP A 196 -2.84 -12.82 12.23
C ASP A 196 -3.76 -12.95 13.46
N SER A 197 -3.83 -11.92 14.30
CA SER A 197 -4.57 -11.91 15.58
C SER A 197 -4.86 -10.47 15.97
N ILE A 198 -6.04 -10.18 16.54
CA ILE A 198 -6.39 -8.86 17.13
C ILE A 198 -5.64 -8.59 18.44
N LYS A 199 -5.04 -9.63 19.03
CA LYS A 199 -4.09 -9.43 20.12
C LYS A 199 -2.73 -9.07 19.52
N SER A 200 -2.45 -7.77 19.49
CA SER A 200 -1.17 -7.16 19.12
C SER A 200 0.07 -7.89 19.68
N VAL A 201 1.13 -7.98 18.86
CA VAL A 201 2.43 -8.58 19.26
C VAL A 201 3.39 -7.57 19.90
N ALA A 202 3.17 -6.28 19.68
CA ALA A 202 3.87 -5.17 20.31
C ALA A 202 2.95 -3.95 20.38
N THR A 203 3.03 -3.16 21.45
CA THR A 203 2.13 -2.03 21.71
C THR A 203 2.86 -0.84 22.34
N VAL A 204 2.34 0.36 22.14
CA VAL A 204 2.74 1.59 22.85
C VAL A 204 1.50 2.41 23.24
N GLU A 205 1.57 3.17 24.32
CA GLU A 205 0.54 4.16 24.67
C GLU A 205 0.33 5.14 23.50
N TRP A 206 -0.92 5.32 23.04
CA TRP A 206 -1.25 6.28 22.02
C TRP A 206 -1.54 7.62 22.71
N PRO A 207 -0.74 8.67 22.49
CA PRO A 207 -0.90 9.93 23.23
C PRO A 207 -2.07 10.77 22.68
N SER A 208 -3.27 10.22 22.57
CA SER A 208 -4.48 10.84 22.00
C SER A 208 -5.41 11.47 23.07
N GLU A 209 -5.29 11.08 24.34
CA GLU A 209 -6.20 11.52 25.43
C GLU A 209 -6.29 13.05 25.65
N PHE A 210 -5.36 13.82 25.07
CA PHE A 210 -5.26 15.28 25.22
C PHE A 210 -5.40 16.06 23.90
N GLU A 211 -5.98 15.46 22.85
CA GLU A 211 -6.27 16.19 21.59
C GLU A 211 -7.11 17.46 21.83
N PRO A 212 -6.57 18.66 21.54
CA PRO A 212 -7.41 19.86 21.40
C PRO A 212 -8.35 19.67 20.21
N ASN A 213 -9.53 20.31 20.25
CA ASN A 213 -10.54 20.20 19.18
C ASN A 213 -9.90 20.35 17.78
N ASN A 214 -9.95 19.26 17.02
CA ASN A 214 -9.44 19.12 15.65
C ASN A 214 -7.91 19.03 15.51
N ALA A 215 -7.23 18.35 16.43
CA ALA A 215 -5.83 17.96 16.24
C ALA A 215 -5.68 17.00 15.05
N VAL A 216 -4.80 17.33 14.10
CA VAL A 216 -4.41 16.40 13.02
C VAL A 216 -3.14 15.69 13.43
N ALA A 217 -3.18 14.36 13.47
CA ALA A 217 -2.01 13.52 13.68
C ALA A 217 -1.35 13.17 12.33
N HIS A 218 -0.04 12.94 12.37
CA HIS A 218 0.72 12.34 11.27
C HIS A 218 1.26 11.00 11.74
N ALA A 219 1.10 9.95 10.92
CA ALA A 219 1.69 8.64 11.14
C ALA A 219 2.57 8.22 9.96
N SER A 220 3.64 7.48 10.28
CA SER A 220 4.58 6.89 9.33
C SER A 220 4.80 5.42 9.71
N ILE A 221 4.41 4.52 8.82
CA ILE A 221 4.61 3.07 8.95
C ILE A 221 5.75 2.68 8.03
N ASN A 222 6.76 1.98 8.55
CA ASN A 222 7.96 1.60 7.81
C ASN A 222 8.29 0.13 8.06
N TYR A 223 8.62 -0.59 6.99
CA TYR A 223 9.08 -1.97 7.01
C TYR A 223 10.42 -2.12 6.29
N ASP A 224 11.41 -2.61 7.03
CA ASP A 224 12.73 -3.00 6.56
C ASP A 224 12.75 -4.53 6.36
N SER A 225 13.03 -4.97 5.13
CA SER A 225 13.00 -6.38 4.72
C SER A 225 14.25 -7.18 5.11
N GLU A 226 15.39 -6.52 5.37
CA GLU A 226 16.64 -7.14 5.81
C GLU A 226 16.58 -7.44 7.31
N SER A 227 16.26 -6.43 8.13
CA SER A 227 16.10 -6.59 9.58
C SER A 227 14.75 -7.18 9.98
N LYS A 228 13.76 -7.15 9.07
CA LYS A 228 12.37 -7.59 9.25
C LYS A 228 11.60 -6.77 10.29
N ILE A 229 12.03 -5.53 10.51
CA ILE A 229 11.41 -4.64 11.48
C ILE A 229 10.23 -3.95 10.82
N LEU A 230 9.02 -4.27 11.30
CA LEU A 230 7.84 -3.43 11.11
C LEU A 230 7.80 -2.38 12.21
N SER A 231 7.53 -1.13 11.85
CA SER A 231 7.48 -0.02 12.80
C SER A 231 6.40 0.98 12.43
N ALA A 232 5.83 1.63 13.44
CA ALA A 232 4.91 2.74 13.28
C ALA A 232 5.31 3.88 14.23
N PHE A 233 5.36 5.09 13.70
CA PHE A 233 5.58 6.34 14.43
C PHE A 233 4.35 7.23 14.27
N VAL A 234 3.90 7.88 15.35
CA VAL A 234 2.87 8.92 15.32
C VAL A 234 3.41 10.22 15.92
N ALA A 235 2.99 11.36 15.39
CA ALA A 235 3.27 12.68 15.94
C ALA A 235 2.06 13.62 15.85
N TYR A 236 1.88 14.45 16.87
CA TYR A 236 0.92 15.54 16.95
C TYR A 236 1.62 16.91 16.91
N PRO A 237 0.93 18.01 16.53
CA PRO A 237 1.52 19.34 16.38
C PRO A 237 2.04 19.98 17.68
N ASP A 238 1.70 19.43 18.84
CA ASP A 238 2.16 19.85 20.17
C ASP A 238 3.37 19.07 20.69
N ASN A 239 4.01 18.28 19.81
CA ASN A 239 5.15 17.40 20.07
C ASN A 239 4.85 16.11 20.85
N ARG A 240 3.58 15.80 21.17
CA ARG A 240 3.21 14.41 21.57
C ARG A 240 3.55 13.46 20.42
N ASN A 241 4.22 12.36 20.74
CA ASN A 241 4.61 11.34 19.77
C ASN A 241 4.76 9.97 20.45
N ALA A 242 4.66 8.91 19.66
CA ALA A 242 4.92 7.54 20.12
C ALA A 242 5.46 6.67 18.97
N THR A 243 6.17 5.60 19.31
CA THR A 243 6.73 4.63 18.36
C THR A 243 6.50 3.22 18.87
N VAL A 244 6.02 2.33 18.00
CA VAL A 244 5.99 0.87 18.22
C VAL A 244 6.77 0.17 17.11
N SER A 245 7.41 -0.95 17.43
CA SER A 245 8.06 -1.81 16.43
C SER A 245 8.11 -3.28 16.86
N ALA A 246 8.14 -4.18 15.88
CA ALA A 246 8.21 -5.61 16.05
C ALA A 246 9.01 -6.27 14.92
N ILE A 247 9.63 -7.42 15.20
CA ILE A 247 10.28 -8.25 14.16
C ILE A 247 9.20 -9.16 13.56
N VAL A 248 8.78 -8.87 12.32
CA VAL A 248 7.68 -9.55 11.63
C VAL A 248 8.15 -10.01 10.25
N ASP A 249 8.50 -11.30 10.10
CA ASP A 249 8.84 -11.83 8.77
C ASP A 249 7.56 -12.01 7.94
N LEU A 250 7.22 -10.99 7.15
CA LEU A 250 6.00 -10.94 6.33
C LEU A 250 5.85 -12.14 5.39
N ARG A 251 6.93 -12.87 5.06
CA ARG A 251 6.88 -14.11 4.24
C ARG A 251 6.19 -15.28 4.94
N ASN A 252 6.12 -15.26 6.26
CA ASN A 252 5.40 -16.27 7.06
C ASN A 252 3.89 -16.01 7.10
N VAL A 253 3.49 -14.73 6.92
CA VAL A 253 2.12 -14.25 7.04
C VAL A 253 1.47 -14.10 5.66
N LEU A 254 2.00 -13.19 4.84
CA LEU A 254 1.33 -12.66 3.66
C LEU A 254 1.61 -13.48 2.38
N PRO A 255 0.70 -13.48 1.40
CA PRO A 255 0.96 -14.01 0.05
C PRO A 255 1.97 -13.13 -0.72
N GLU A 256 2.22 -13.44 -1.99
CA GLU A 256 3.07 -12.62 -2.87
C GLU A 256 2.38 -11.31 -3.28
N TRP A 257 1.04 -11.33 -3.40
CA TRP A 257 0.24 -10.21 -3.87
C TRP A 257 -0.73 -9.76 -2.78
N ILE A 258 -0.55 -8.52 -2.30
CA ILE A 258 -1.34 -7.92 -1.20
C ILE A 258 -2.08 -6.67 -1.66
N ARG A 259 -2.98 -6.18 -0.81
CA ARG A 259 -3.54 -4.83 -0.84
C ARG A 259 -3.24 -4.16 0.50
N VAL A 260 -3.13 -2.84 0.46
CA VAL A 260 -3.04 -1.97 1.64
C VAL A 260 -4.27 -1.07 1.72
N GLY A 261 -4.61 -0.65 2.93
CA GLY A 261 -5.73 0.25 3.18
C GLY A 261 -5.93 0.53 4.66
N PHE A 262 -7.05 1.16 4.97
CA PHE A 262 -7.50 1.44 6.33
C PHE A 262 -8.81 0.72 6.61
N SER A 263 -8.98 0.25 7.84
CA SER A 263 -10.21 -0.30 8.40
C SER A 263 -10.55 0.43 9.68
N ALA A 264 -11.84 0.61 9.98
CA ALA A 264 -12.28 1.13 11.27
C ALA A 264 -13.65 0.57 11.65
N ALA A 265 -13.94 0.60 12.94
CA ALA A 265 -15.22 0.19 13.47
C ALA A 265 -15.68 1.04 14.67
N THR A 266 -16.97 0.95 14.97
CA THR A 266 -17.56 1.38 16.23
C THR A 266 -18.33 0.22 16.86
N GLY A 267 -18.39 0.19 18.19
CA GLY A 267 -19.18 -0.73 18.99
C GLY A 267 -20.39 -0.02 19.58
N ASP A 268 -20.55 -0.14 20.90
CA ASP A 268 -21.51 0.64 21.69
C ASP A 268 -21.04 2.08 21.92
N LEU A 269 -19.72 2.30 21.99
CA LEU A 269 -19.09 3.62 21.88
C LEU A 269 -18.79 3.95 20.41
N VAL A 270 -18.58 5.24 20.13
CA VAL A 270 -18.60 5.76 18.76
C VAL A 270 -17.61 6.89 18.52
N GLU A 271 -16.91 6.83 17.39
CA GLU A 271 -16.21 7.97 16.79
C GLU A 271 -16.12 7.93 15.26
N THR A 272 -15.79 9.09 14.67
CA THR A 272 -15.42 9.19 13.26
C THR A 272 -13.91 9.08 13.10
N HIS A 273 -13.48 8.24 12.16
CA HIS A 273 -12.09 8.05 11.78
C HIS A 273 -11.89 8.59 10.36
N ASP A 274 -11.21 9.74 10.23
CA ASP A 274 -11.06 10.45 8.97
C ASP A 274 -9.57 10.49 8.56
N ILE A 275 -9.21 9.82 7.47
CA ILE A 275 -7.87 9.91 6.86
C ILE A 275 -7.86 11.09 5.88
N LEU A 276 -6.96 12.04 6.08
CA LEU A 276 -6.90 13.32 5.36
C LEU A 276 -5.92 13.28 4.18
N SER A 277 -4.81 12.57 4.32
CA SER A 277 -3.84 12.32 3.26
C SER A 277 -3.22 10.93 3.39
N TRP A 278 -2.78 10.33 2.29
CA TRP A 278 -2.13 9.02 2.29
C TRP A 278 -1.07 8.89 1.19
N PHE A 279 0.13 8.50 1.57
CA PHE A 279 1.24 8.10 0.71
C PHE A 279 1.60 6.64 0.98
N PHE A 280 2.04 5.94 -0.06
CA PHE A 280 2.62 4.61 0.03
C PHE A 280 3.73 4.47 -1.01
N GLU A 281 4.80 3.78 -0.65
CA GLU A 281 5.83 3.30 -1.58
C GLU A 281 6.34 1.93 -1.10
N ALA A 282 6.47 0.97 -2.02
CA ALA A 282 7.11 -0.32 -1.79
C ALA A 282 8.05 -0.66 -2.95
N THR A 283 9.18 -1.31 -2.64
CA THR A 283 10.19 -1.73 -3.64
C THR A 283 10.70 -3.14 -3.35
N LEU A 284 10.60 -4.05 -4.34
CA LEU A 284 10.98 -5.47 -4.31
C LEU A 284 12.19 -5.79 -5.19
#